data_AF-A0A4U6VB27-F1
#
_entry.id   AF-A0A4U6VB27-F1
#
_cell.length_a   1.000
_cell.length_b   1.000
_cell.length_c   1.000
_cell.angle_alpha   90.00
_cell.angle_beta   90.00
_cell.angle_gamma   90.00
#
_symmetry.space_group_name_H-M   'P 1'
#
loop_
_entity.id
_entity.type
_entity.pdbx_description
1 polymer ?
#
loop_
_entity_poly.entity_id
_entity_poly.type
_entity_poly.pdbx_seq_one_letter_code
_entity_poly.pdbx_strand_id
1 'polypeptide(L)'
;MEPQQQRLFAPLVLLLATIFFAGAPAVIGHGEAASGLHPVVLLPGYTCSQFDARLTDQYKPPTPGCGVRKQGRGWFRLWENYTALQADPGLLPCYQDQLRLVYDRAGGDYRNAHGVETRVVSFGTARSFRFDDPAQKNACMERLVEALEGVGYREGASLFGAPYDFRYAPAAPGVTARAFSDFSTSLTRLVERASERNGNRPVILVTHSFGGFYAMEFLNKSPLPWRRRHVKHLVMLCHGVGGSALIMQVLASTMGSPSPAPTLRDTVLSFGNRSFGSMFSLLPSPKVYGDTPLVITRAKNYSAENMPEFLAAVGFSDDEVARYRTRALPLTLNFRAPLVPMTSINGVGVPTVDKVVYWDANFTEMPRVVNGDGDGIVNLETVLALQRLVGDVPDQPYFKSILIPNTTHNSMISDDSALRVVVKEILEVNQATSS
;
A
#
# COMPACT_ATOMS: atom_id res chain seq x y z
N MET A 1 58.57 -43.18 67.03
CA MET A 1 57.59 -43.18 68.13
C MET A 1 56.59 -42.08 67.82
N GLU A 2 55.31 -42.45 67.80
CA GLU A 2 54.13 -41.60 67.56
C GLU A 2 54.15 -40.28 68.34
N PRO A 3 53.43 -39.26 67.85
CA PRO A 3 52.09 -39.06 68.41
C PRO A 3 51.01 -38.76 67.37
N GLN A 4 49.81 -39.28 67.65
CA GLN A 4 48.53 -38.92 67.03
C GLN A 4 48.24 -37.43 67.17
N GLN A 5 47.74 -36.81 66.09
CA GLN A 5 46.70 -35.78 66.22
C GLN A 5 45.84 -35.68 64.95
N GLN A 6 44.54 -35.56 65.20
CA GLN A 6 43.42 -35.55 64.26
C GLN A 6 43.49 -34.43 63.23
N ARG A 7 42.93 -34.67 62.04
CA ARG A 7 41.95 -33.76 61.42
C ARG A 7 41.13 -34.45 60.32
N LEU A 8 39.86 -34.10 60.35
CA LEU A 8 38.75 -34.51 59.50
C LEU A 8 39.01 -34.27 58.00
N PHE A 9 38.52 -35.17 57.14
CA PHE A 9 37.89 -34.84 55.86
C PHE A 9 36.81 -35.89 55.51
N ALA A 10 35.68 -35.39 55.00
CA ALA A 10 34.39 -36.06 54.84
C ALA A 10 34.30 -36.98 53.59
N PRO A 11 33.36 -37.96 53.56
CA PRO A 11 32.88 -38.53 52.31
C PRO A 11 31.53 -37.94 51.87
N LEU A 12 31.55 -37.56 50.59
CA LEU A 12 30.50 -37.44 49.60
C LEU A 12 29.19 -38.22 49.89
N VAL A 13 28.06 -37.51 49.96
CA VAL A 13 26.72 -38.06 49.73
C VAL A 13 26.00 -37.18 48.71
N LEU A 14 25.74 -37.73 47.52
CA LEU A 14 24.87 -37.15 46.50
C LEU A 14 23.42 -37.11 47.00
N LEU A 15 22.80 -35.93 47.01
CA LEU A 15 21.35 -35.79 47.15
C LEU A 15 20.77 -35.36 45.80
N LEU A 16 19.99 -36.25 45.17
CA LEU A 16 19.08 -35.95 44.06
C LEU A 16 17.86 -35.23 44.63
N ALA A 17 17.72 -33.93 44.34
CA ALA A 17 16.50 -33.18 44.62
C ALA A 17 15.70 -33.00 43.33
N THR A 18 14.60 -33.76 43.21
CA THR A 18 13.51 -33.50 42.27
C THR A 18 12.63 -32.39 42.85
N ILE A 19 12.78 -31.17 42.36
CA ILE A 19 11.87 -30.07 42.70
C ILE A 19 10.73 -30.06 41.67
N PHE A 20 9.54 -30.47 42.10
CA PHE A 20 8.28 -30.17 41.43
C PHE A 20 8.03 -28.66 41.49
N PHE A 21 8.34 -27.92 40.42
CA PHE A 21 7.77 -26.60 40.20
C PHE A 21 6.41 -26.75 39.53
N ALA A 22 5.35 -26.66 40.33
CA ALA A 22 4.01 -26.34 39.84
C ALA A 22 4.03 -24.87 39.36
N GLY A 23 4.47 -24.65 38.12
CA GLY A 23 4.33 -23.37 37.44
C GLY A 23 2.88 -23.18 37.00
N ALA A 24 2.16 -22.29 37.66
CA ALA A 24 0.90 -21.77 37.17
C ALA A 24 1.10 -21.23 35.74
N PRO A 25 0.15 -21.42 34.80
CA PRO A 25 0.27 -20.83 33.48
C PRO A 25 0.32 -19.31 33.63
N ALA A 26 1.38 -18.70 33.11
CA ALA A 26 1.46 -17.26 32.97
C ALA A 26 0.28 -16.80 32.11
N VAL A 27 -0.74 -16.26 32.77
CA VAL A 27 -1.80 -15.51 32.10
C VAL A 27 -1.12 -14.32 31.47
N ILE A 28 -0.94 -14.36 30.16
CA ILE A 28 -0.61 -13.19 29.36
C ILE A 28 -1.75 -12.21 29.60
N GLY A 29 -1.50 -11.20 30.43
CA GLY A 29 -2.44 -10.12 30.67
C GLY A 29 -2.89 -9.57 29.32
N HIS A 30 -4.15 -9.82 28.98
CA HIS A 30 -4.82 -9.11 27.90
C HIS A 30 -4.87 -7.66 28.36
N GLY A 31 -3.95 -6.85 27.84
CA GLY A 31 -3.96 -5.41 28.08
C GLY A 31 -5.35 -4.90 27.73
N GLU A 32 -6.10 -4.52 28.77
CA GLU A 32 -7.45 -3.97 28.66
C GLU A 32 -7.41 -2.83 27.64
N ALA A 33 -8.19 -2.95 26.57
CA ALA A 33 -8.29 -1.92 25.54
C ALA A 33 -8.60 -0.57 26.21
N ALA A 34 -8.00 0.52 25.71
CA ALA A 34 -8.37 1.86 26.17
C ALA A 34 -9.90 1.99 26.10
N SER A 35 -10.54 2.23 27.25
CA SER A 35 -11.99 2.09 27.38
C SER A 35 -12.71 3.12 26.50
N GLY A 36 -13.31 2.64 25.41
CA GLY A 36 -14.27 3.41 24.60
C GLY A 36 -13.89 3.70 23.15
N LEU A 37 -12.63 3.52 22.73
CA LEU A 37 -12.23 3.84 21.35
C LEU A 37 -12.69 2.78 20.34
N HIS A 38 -13.21 3.23 19.19
CA HIS A 38 -13.33 2.38 18.00
C HIS A 38 -11.94 1.93 17.50
N PRO A 39 -11.75 0.65 17.16
CA PRO A 39 -10.47 0.15 16.63
C PRO A 39 -10.15 0.77 15.26
N VAL A 40 -8.86 0.96 14.98
CA VAL A 40 -8.35 1.52 13.72
C VAL A 40 -7.60 0.45 12.93
N VAL A 41 -7.91 0.34 11.64
CA VAL A 41 -7.15 -0.49 10.69
C VAL A 41 -6.57 0.43 9.61
N LEU A 42 -5.24 0.44 9.49
CA LEU A 42 -4.48 1.26 8.56
C LEU A 42 -4.25 0.54 7.23
N LEU A 43 -4.54 1.18 6.10
CA LEU A 43 -4.18 0.69 4.76
C LEU A 43 -3.16 1.66 4.11
N PRO A 44 -1.98 1.16 3.73
CA PRO A 44 -0.90 2.02 3.28
C PRO A 44 -1.04 2.46 1.82
N GLY A 45 -0.27 3.49 1.45
CA GLY A 45 -0.12 3.95 0.08
C GLY A 45 0.68 3.01 -0.82
N TYR A 46 0.84 3.43 -2.07
CA TYR A 46 1.64 2.71 -3.06
C TYR A 46 3.05 2.52 -2.51
N THR A 47 3.65 1.34 -2.68
CA THR A 47 5.01 0.98 -2.23
C THR A 47 5.29 0.94 -0.73
N CYS A 48 4.34 1.31 0.12
CA CYS A 48 4.53 1.32 1.57
C CYS A 48 4.45 -0.07 2.24
N SER A 49 3.99 -1.08 1.51
CA SER A 49 3.90 -2.46 2.01
C SER A 49 5.18 -3.22 1.69
N GLN A 50 5.71 -3.92 2.69
CA GLN A 50 6.84 -4.84 2.50
C GLN A 50 6.34 -6.22 2.07
N PHE A 51 7.12 -6.89 1.21
CA PHE A 51 6.92 -8.29 0.88
C PHE A 51 8.23 -9.02 0.65
N ASP A 52 8.23 -10.28 1.08
CA ASP A 52 9.31 -11.21 0.84
C ASP A 52 9.06 -11.97 -0.47
N ALA A 53 10.13 -12.50 -1.04
CA ALA A 53 10.07 -13.48 -2.10
C ALA A 53 10.79 -14.79 -1.74
N ARG A 54 10.38 -15.87 -2.40
CA ARG A 54 11.04 -17.17 -2.39
C ARG A 54 11.21 -17.64 -3.83
N LEU A 55 12.41 -18.07 -4.19
CA LEU A 55 12.70 -18.62 -5.52
C LEU A 55 12.60 -20.16 -5.46
N THR A 56 11.81 -20.74 -6.35
CA THR A 56 11.67 -22.19 -6.47
C THR A 56 12.65 -22.76 -7.49
N ASP A 57 12.75 -24.08 -7.56
CA ASP A 57 13.60 -24.77 -8.55
C ASP A 57 13.23 -24.39 -9.99
N GLN A 58 11.96 -24.01 -10.21
CA GLN A 58 11.41 -23.60 -11.50
C GLN A 58 11.83 -22.18 -11.97
N TYR A 59 12.43 -21.38 -11.09
CA TYR A 59 12.86 -20.02 -11.44
C TYR A 59 14.04 -20.07 -12.41
N LYS A 60 13.93 -19.43 -13.58
CA LYS A 60 15.02 -19.38 -14.55
C LYS A 60 15.63 -17.97 -14.53
N PRO A 61 16.79 -17.78 -13.87
CA PRO A 61 17.34 -16.45 -13.68
C PRO A 61 17.77 -15.83 -15.02
N PRO A 62 17.59 -14.52 -15.23
CA PRO A 62 18.01 -13.83 -16.45
C PRO A 62 19.53 -13.72 -16.57
N THR A 63 20.26 -13.74 -15.45
CA THR A 63 21.72 -13.77 -15.39
C THR A 63 22.21 -14.75 -14.32
N PRO A 64 23.43 -15.34 -14.44
CA PRO A 64 23.92 -16.37 -13.53
C PRO A 64 23.91 -16.00 -12.03
N GLY A 65 23.98 -14.71 -11.69
CA GLY A 65 23.96 -14.21 -10.30
C GLY A 65 22.58 -14.21 -9.64
N CYS A 66 21.48 -14.19 -10.42
CA CYS A 66 20.13 -14.06 -9.84
C CYS A 66 19.63 -15.35 -9.16
N GLY A 67 20.28 -16.48 -9.42
CA GLY A 67 19.96 -17.78 -8.83
C GLY A 67 20.60 -18.05 -7.47
N VAL A 68 21.55 -17.22 -7.00
CA VAL A 68 22.31 -17.47 -5.75
C VAL A 68 21.36 -17.59 -4.54
N ARG A 69 20.26 -16.82 -4.52
CA ARG A 69 19.23 -16.89 -3.47
C ARG A 69 18.44 -18.21 -3.44
N LYS A 70 18.49 -19.06 -4.49
CA LYS A 70 17.88 -20.40 -4.47
C LYS A 70 18.55 -21.35 -3.47
N GLN A 71 19.84 -21.13 -3.19
CA GLN A 71 20.65 -22.07 -2.42
C GLN A 71 20.23 -22.16 -0.94
N GLY A 72 19.46 -21.18 -0.44
CA GLY A 72 18.92 -21.18 0.93
C GLY A 72 17.47 -21.65 1.08
N ARG A 73 16.70 -21.86 -0.01
CA ARG A 73 15.23 -22.18 -0.02
C ARG A 73 14.32 -21.30 0.87
N GLY A 74 14.85 -20.22 1.43
CA GLY A 74 14.18 -19.35 2.38
C GLY A 74 13.49 -18.16 1.71
N TRP A 75 12.62 -17.52 2.49
CA TRP A 75 12.07 -16.21 2.16
C TRP A 75 13.16 -15.14 2.37
N PHE A 76 13.26 -14.19 1.45
CA PHE A 76 14.12 -13.01 1.58
C PHE A 76 13.32 -11.75 1.25
N ARG A 77 13.73 -10.61 1.78
CA ARG A 77 13.08 -9.34 1.50
C ARG A 77 13.27 -8.95 0.03
N LEU A 78 12.17 -8.90 -0.73
CA LEU A 78 12.17 -8.41 -2.11
C LEU A 78 11.88 -6.90 -2.14
N TRP A 79 10.98 -6.44 -1.27
CA TRP A 79 10.62 -5.04 -1.12
C TRP A 79 10.29 -4.73 0.35
N GLU A 80 10.80 -3.70 1.03
CA GLU A 80 11.76 -2.69 0.58
C GLU A 80 13.08 -2.85 1.36
N ASN A 81 14.04 -3.59 0.78
CA ASN A 81 15.40 -3.67 1.29
C ASN A 81 16.37 -3.72 0.12
N TYR A 82 17.14 -2.65 -0.01
CA TYR A 82 18.12 -2.47 -1.09
C TYR A 82 19.56 -2.60 -0.61
N THR A 83 19.82 -2.96 0.64
CA THR A 83 21.18 -3.09 1.16
C THR A 83 22.03 -4.02 0.30
N ALA A 84 21.43 -5.13 -0.17
CA ALA A 84 22.10 -6.03 -1.10
C ALA A 84 22.40 -5.38 -2.47
N LEU A 85 21.49 -4.55 -2.97
CA LEU A 85 21.66 -3.85 -4.25
C LEU A 85 22.63 -2.66 -4.15
N GLN A 86 22.71 -2.01 -2.99
CA GLN A 86 23.72 -0.99 -2.69
C GLN A 86 25.12 -1.60 -2.61
N ALA A 87 25.24 -2.81 -2.04
CA ALA A 87 26.51 -3.53 -1.98
C ALA A 87 26.93 -4.11 -3.34
N ASP A 88 25.99 -4.57 -4.15
CA ASP A 88 26.24 -5.11 -5.49
C ASP A 88 25.19 -4.60 -6.51
N PRO A 89 25.49 -3.52 -7.25
CA PRO A 89 24.63 -3.01 -8.33
C PRO A 89 24.37 -4.02 -9.46
N GLY A 90 25.22 -5.05 -9.61
CA GLY A 90 25.04 -6.14 -10.57
C GLY A 90 23.81 -7.00 -10.29
N LEU A 91 23.20 -6.89 -9.11
CA LEU A 91 21.94 -7.55 -8.76
C LEU A 91 20.70 -6.87 -9.33
N LEU A 92 20.83 -5.70 -9.96
CA LEU A 92 19.69 -4.96 -10.48
C LEU A 92 18.81 -5.79 -11.45
N PRO A 93 19.36 -6.52 -12.45
CA PRO A 93 18.55 -7.37 -13.33
C PRO A 93 17.79 -8.47 -12.59
N CYS A 94 18.31 -8.92 -11.44
CA CYS A 94 17.67 -9.93 -10.60
C CYS A 94 16.46 -9.37 -9.89
N TYR A 95 16.59 -8.19 -9.27
CA TYR A 95 15.48 -7.50 -8.63
C TYR A 95 14.37 -7.19 -9.65
N GLN A 96 14.72 -6.75 -10.84
CA GLN A 96 13.76 -6.47 -11.92
C GLN A 96 12.94 -7.71 -12.28
N ASP A 97 13.59 -8.84 -12.57
CA ASP A 97 12.90 -10.05 -12.98
C ASP A 97 12.10 -10.70 -11.85
N GLN A 98 12.54 -10.57 -10.60
CA GLN A 98 11.83 -11.10 -9.44
C GLN A 98 10.64 -10.22 -9.03
N LEU A 99 10.72 -8.91 -9.26
CA LEU A 99 9.68 -7.96 -8.90
C LEU A 99 8.57 -7.89 -9.95
N ARG A 100 8.86 -8.12 -11.24
CA ARG A 100 7.86 -7.99 -12.31
C ARG A 100 6.69 -8.97 -12.16
N LEU A 101 5.54 -8.56 -12.66
CA LEU A 101 4.41 -9.47 -12.88
C LEU A 101 4.36 -9.94 -14.33
N VAL A 102 3.73 -11.09 -14.54
CA VAL A 102 3.43 -11.68 -15.84
C VAL A 102 1.93 -11.89 -15.91
N TYR A 103 1.33 -11.57 -17.06
CA TYR A 103 -0.07 -11.89 -17.27
C TYR A 103 -0.24 -13.35 -17.69
N ASP A 104 -0.97 -14.12 -16.89
CA ASP A 104 -1.35 -15.49 -17.21
C ASP A 104 -2.63 -15.46 -18.05
N ARG A 105 -2.49 -15.71 -19.36
CA ARG A 105 -3.64 -15.76 -20.27
C ARG A 105 -4.62 -16.88 -19.92
N ALA A 106 -4.14 -18.03 -19.44
CA ALA A 106 -5.01 -19.15 -19.08
C ALA A 106 -5.77 -18.89 -17.78
N GLY A 107 -5.08 -18.29 -16.80
CA GLY A 107 -5.69 -17.88 -15.53
C GLY A 107 -6.52 -16.59 -15.62
N GLY A 108 -6.33 -15.80 -16.67
CA GLY A 108 -6.96 -14.49 -16.87
C GLY A 108 -6.60 -13.51 -15.75
N ASP A 109 -5.36 -13.53 -15.26
CA ASP A 109 -4.91 -12.66 -14.15
C ASP A 109 -3.39 -12.43 -14.19
N TYR A 110 -2.94 -11.41 -13.47
CA TYR A 110 -1.52 -11.21 -13.21
C TYR A 110 -1.03 -12.25 -12.20
N ARG A 111 0.23 -12.68 -12.36
CA ARG A 111 0.95 -13.53 -11.40
C ARG A 111 2.40 -13.14 -11.33
N ASN A 112 3.09 -13.61 -10.30
CA ASN A 112 4.54 -13.48 -10.22
C ASN A 112 5.23 -14.17 -11.41
N ALA A 113 6.46 -13.75 -11.69
CA ALA A 113 7.33 -14.45 -12.63
C ALA A 113 7.45 -15.94 -12.27
N HIS A 114 7.65 -16.79 -13.28
CA HIS A 114 7.65 -18.24 -13.09
C HIS A 114 8.74 -18.68 -12.09
N GLY A 115 8.35 -19.41 -11.07
CA GLY A 115 9.24 -19.83 -9.98
C GLY A 115 9.53 -18.75 -8.93
N VAL A 116 8.88 -17.60 -8.99
CA VAL A 116 8.91 -16.57 -7.93
C VAL A 116 7.61 -16.63 -7.15
N GLU A 117 7.72 -16.77 -5.84
CA GLU A 117 6.61 -16.63 -4.91
C GLU A 117 6.81 -15.38 -4.07
N THR A 118 5.72 -14.71 -3.71
CA THR A 118 5.75 -13.52 -2.85
C THR A 118 4.78 -13.67 -1.70
N ARG A 119 5.09 -13.00 -0.58
CA ARG A 119 4.18 -12.87 0.56
C ARG A 119 4.31 -11.48 1.17
N VAL A 120 3.18 -10.89 1.52
CA VAL A 120 3.15 -9.63 2.27
C VAL A 120 3.65 -9.88 3.68
N VAL A 121 4.49 -8.99 4.17
CA VAL A 121 5.07 -9.06 5.51
C VAL A 121 4.12 -8.41 6.51
N SER A 122 3.93 -9.05 7.67
CA SER A 122 3.30 -8.43 8.83
C SER A 122 1.85 -7.95 8.62
N PHE A 123 1.02 -8.72 7.91
CA PHE A 123 -0.42 -8.42 7.83
C PHE A 123 -1.09 -8.49 9.22
N GLY A 124 -1.93 -7.52 9.55
CA GLY A 124 -2.65 -7.43 10.81
C GLY A 124 -1.94 -6.63 11.90
N THR A 125 -0.75 -6.08 11.64
CA THR A 125 0.05 -5.29 12.61
C THR A 125 0.43 -3.96 11.97
N ALA A 126 0.30 -2.85 12.70
CA ALA A 126 0.72 -1.53 12.23
C ALA A 126 2.25 -1.37 12.23
N ARG A 127 2.99 -2.30 12.85
CA ARG A 127 4.45 -2.41 12.69
C ARG A 127 4.89 -2.74 11.26
N SER A 128 3.97 -3.21 10.41
CA SER A 128 4.24 -3.45 8.98
C SER A 128 4.67 -2.20 8.20
N PHE A 129 4.46 -1.01 8.76
CA PHE A 129 4.86 0.26 8.14
C PHE A 129 6.22 0.78 8.60
N ARG A 130 6.93 0.04 9.46
CA ARG A 130 8.31 0.36 9.85
C ARG A 130 9.26 -0.11 8.75
N PHE A 131 10.29 0.67 8.49
CA PHE A 131 11.28 0.36 7.46
C PHE A 131 12.49 -0.38 8.03
N ASP A 132 13.01 -1.33 7.25
CA ASP A 132 14.28 -1.97 7.55
C ASP A 132 15.45 -1.00 7.33
N ASP A 133 15.33 -0.11 6.33
CA ASP A 133 16.34 0.89 5.99
C ASP A 133 16.22 2.12 6.90
N PRO A 134 17.23 2.39 7.77
CA PRO A 134 17.22 3.55 8.64
C PRO A 134 17.17 4.89 7.89
N ALA A 135 17.61 4.94 6.63
CA ALA A 135 17.57 6.14 5.80
C ALA A 135 16.16 6.46 5.28
N GLN A 136 15.23 5.51 5.35
CA GLN A 136 13.82 5.67 4.95
C GLN A 136 12.85 5.76 6.13
N LYS A 137 13.36 5.98 7.35
CA LYS A 137 12.50 6.23 8.52
C LYS A 137 11.48 7.32 8.20
N ASN A 138 10.24 7.09 8.59
CA ASN A 138 9.12 8.02 8.41
C ASN A 138 8.62 8.23 6.97
N ALA A 139 8.99 7.39 6.00
CA ALA A 139 8.53 7.53 4.61
C ALA A 139 7.09 7.02 4.33
N CYS A 140 6.51 6.26 5.27
CA CYS A 140 5.14 5.73 5.19
C CYS A 140 4.38 6.02 6.50
N MET A 141 3.57 5.09 7.00
CA MET A 141 2.63 5.38 8.10
C MET A 141 3.24 5.27 9.50
N GLU A 142 4.56 5.13 9.66
CA GLU A 142 5.21 4.96 10.97
C GLU A 142 4.91 6.12 11.93
N ARG A 143 5.03 7.37 11.47
CA ARG A 143 4.72 8.55 12.29
C ARG A 143 3.24 8.67 12.63
N LEU A 144 2.36 8.27 11.71
CA LEU A 144 0.93 8.19 11.99
C LEU A 144 0.61 7.13 13.05
N VAL A 145 1.29 5.97 13.02
CA VAL A 145 1.17 4.96 14.09
C VAL A 145 1.60 5.54 15.42
N GLU A 146 2.77 6.18 15.49
CA GLU A 146 3.27 6.82 16.72
C GLU A 146 2.31 7.89 17.25
N ALA A 147 1.73 8.71 16.36
CA ALA A 147 0.78 9.75 16.73
C ALA A 147 -0.54 9.15 17.28
N LEU A 148 -1.01 8.04 16.71
CA LEU A 148 -2.20 7.32 17.21
C LEU A 148 -1.92 6.65 18.56
N GLU A 149 -0.75 6.04 18.73
CA GLU A 149 -0.33 5.47 20.03
C GLU A 149 -0.27 6.56 21.11
N GLY A 150 0.22 7.76 20.75
CA GLY A 150 0.26 8.93 21.63
C GLY A 150 -1.11 9.41 22.14
N VAL A 151 -2.22 9.06 21.47
CA VAL A 151 -3.59 9.38 21.91
C VAL A 151 -4.35 8.17 22.45
N GLY A 152 -3.66 7.07 22.76
CA GLY A 152 -4.20 5.93 23.50
C GLY A 152 -4.55 4.71 22.66
N TYR A 153 -4.32 4.73 21.35
CA TYR A 153 -4.37 3.50 20.55
C TYR A 153 -3.23 2.55 20.94
N ARG A 154 -3.45 1.24 20.80
CA ARG A 154 -2.45 0.23 21.14
C ARG A 154 -2.30 -0.78 20.02
N GLU A 155 -1.07 -0.93 19.55
CA GLU A 155 -0.71 -1.88 18.51
C GLU A 155 -1.13 -3.32 18.87
N GLY A 156 -1.81 -3.99 17.94
CA GLY A 156 -2.31 -5.35 18.09
C GLY A 156 -3.53 -5.50 19.02
N ALA A 157 -4.01 -4.40 19.62
CA ALA A 157 -5.20 -4.38 20.47
C ALA A 157 -6.31 -3.51 19.87
N SER A 158 -6.04 -2.23 19.61
CA SER A 158 -6.98 -1.28 19.00
C SER A 158 -6.44 -0.61 17.74
N LEU A 159 -5.18 -0.86 17.38
CA LEU A 159 -4.52 -0.40 16.17
C LEU A 159 -3.93 -1.58 15.39
N PHE A 160 -4.21 -1.62 14.09
CA PHE A 160 -3.82 -2.71 13.21
C PHE A 160 -3.39 -2.17 11.84
N GLY A 161 -2.58 -2.93 11.12
CA GLY A 161 -2.17 -2.62 9.74
C GLY A 161 -2.64 -3.68 8.75
N ALA A 162 -3.01 -3.25 7.56
CA ALA A 162 -3.44 -4.10 6.45
C ALA A 162 -2.58 -3.83 5.20
N PRO A 163 -1.28 -4.18 5.21
CA PRO A 163 -0.42 -4.11 4.04
C PRO A 163 -0.90 -5.06 2.93
N TYR A 164 -0.50 -4.78 1.70
CA TYR A 164 -0.89 -5.56 0.52
C TYR A 164 0.21 -5.52 -0.55
N ASP A 165 0.18 -6.46 -1.48
CA ASP A 165 1.10 -6.45 -2.61
C ASP A 165 0.66 -5.38 -3.63
N PHE A 166 1.30 -4.21 -3.57
CA PHE A 166 0.93 -3.02 -4.35
C PHE A 166 1.11 -3.19 -5.87
N ARG A 167 1.75 -4.26 -6.33
CA ARG A 167 1.93 -4.57 -7.75
C ARG A 167 0.61 -5.02 -8.41
N TYR A 168 -0.27 -5.61 -7.60
CA TYR A 168 -1.60 -6.04 -8.01
C TYR A 168 -2.62 -4.92 -7.79
N ALA A 169 -3.81 -5.08 -8.37
CA ALA A 169 -4.94 -4.20 -8.12
C ALA A 169 -6.26 -4.98 -8.25
N PRO A 170 -7.36 -4.45 -7.68
CA PRO A 170 -8.69 -4.91 -8.03
C PRO A 170 -8.92 -4.88 -9.55
N ALA A 171 -9.78 -5.77 -10.03
CA ALA A 171 -10.22 -5.81 -11.43
C ALA A 171 -11.74 -5.61 -11.54
N ALA A 172 -12.17 -5.29 -12.77
CA ALA A 172 -13.57 -5.16 -13.16
C ALA A 172 -14.43 -6.34 -12.66
N PRO A 173 -15.73 -6.12 -12.38
CA PRO A 173 -16.64 -7.20 -12.02
C PRO A 173 -16.59 -8.37 -13.03
N GLY A 174 -16.57 -9.61 -12.52
CA GLY A 174 -16.48 -10.82 -13.35
C GLY A 174 -15.07 -11.15 -13.84
N VAL A 175 -14.08 -10.29 -13.61
CA VAL A 175 -12.68 -10.52 -13.94
C VAL A 175 -11.92 -11.02 -12.72
N THR A 176 -11.13 -12.09 -12.89
CA THR A 176 -10.30 -12.67 -11.83
C THR A 176 -9.26 -11.67 -11.33
N ALA A 177 -9.19 -11.45 -10.01
CA ALA A 177 -8.14 -10.69 -9.33
C ALA A 177 -7.77 -11.36 -8.01
N ARG A 178 -7.01 -12.45 -8.06
CA ARG A 178 -6.77 -13.34 -6.90
C ARG A 178 -6.12 -12.61 -5.73
N ALA A 179 -5.05 -11.86 -5.99
CA ALA A 179 -4.34 -11.11 -4.94
C ALA A 179 -5.27 -10.12 -4.20
N PHE A 180 -6.18 -9.46 -4.92
CA PHE A 180 -7.15 -8.56 -4.31
C PHE A 180 -8.26 -9.31 -3.55
N SER A 181 -8.72 -10.46 -4.06
CA SER A 181 -9.69 -11.32 -3.35
C SER A 181 -9.11 -11.89 -2.04
N ASP A 182 -7.85 -12.32 -2.07
CA ASP A 182 -7.15 -12.84 -0.89
C ASP A 182 -6.93 -11.73 0.15
N PHE A 183 -6.53 -10.54 -0.30
CA PHE A 183 -6.45 -9.35 0.53
C PHE A 183 -7.81 -9.00 1.15
N SER A 184 -8.87 -8.94 0.35
CA SER A 184 -10.24 -8.62 0.80
C SER A 184 -10.72 -9.62 1.86
N THR A 185 -10.49 -10.91 1.64
CA THR A 185 -10.81 -11.96 2.60
C THR A 185 -10.05 -11.77 3.92
N SER A 186 -8.77 -11.41 3.83
CA SER A 186 -7.91 -11.20 5.00
C SER A 186 -8.31 -9.93 5.76
N LEU A 187 -8.68 -8.87 5.04
CA LEU A 187 -9.15 -7.60 5.61
C LEU A 187 -10.51 -7.76 6.28
N THR A 188 -11.46 -8.49 5.69
CA THR A 188 -12.74 -8.83 6.33
C THR A 188 -12.51 -9.47 7.70
N ARG A 189 -11.68 -10.51 7.75
CA ARG A 189 -11.38 -11.21 9.01
C ARG A 189 -10.63 -10.32 10.01
N LEU A 190 -9.77 -9.41 9.54
CA LEU A 190 -9.06 -8.46 10.41
C LEU A 190 -10.05 -7.47 11.03
N VAL A 191 -10.96 -6.91 10.24
CA VAL A 191 -12.00 -5.98 10.69
C VAL A 191 -12.92 -6.64 11.71
N GLU A 192 -13.37 -7.87 11.44
CA GLU A 192 -14.21 -8.65 12.37
C GLU A 192 -13.50 -8.90 13.70
N ARG A 193 -12.25 -9.41 13.67
CA ARG A 193 -11.46 -9.65 14.88
C ARG A 193 -11.15 -8.37 15.65
N ALA A 194 -10.84 -7.28 14.95
CA ALA A 194 -10.59 -5.98 15.58
C ALA A 194 -11.84 -5.48 16.29
N SER A 195 -13.02 -5.59 15.64
CA SER A 195 -14.31 -5.26 16.22
C SER A 195 -14.61 -6.10 17.47
N GLU A 196 -14.51 -7.43 17.38
CA GLU A 196 -14.78 -8.36 18.49
C GLU A 196 -13.89 -8.05 19.70
N ARG A 197 -12.58 -7.84 19.49
CA ARG A 197 -11.63 -7.51 20.56
C ARG A 197 -11.87 -6.16 21.23
N ASN A 198 -12.59 -5.26 20.57
CA ASN A 198 -12.88 -3.92 21.07
C ASN A 198 -14.38 -3.76 21.41
N GLY A 199 -14.98 -4.82 21.96
CA GLY A 199 -16.36 -4.78 22.47
C GLY A 199 -17.42 -4.68 21.37
N ASN A 200 -17.19 -5.33 20.22
CA ASN A 200 -18.04 -5.27 19.03
C ASN A 200 -18.23 -3.86 18.45
N ARG A 201 -17.28 -2.96 18.72
CA ARG A 201 -17.29 -1.61 18.13
C ARG A 201 -16.87 -1.69 16.66
N PRO A 202 -17.61 -1.04 15.74
CA PRO A 202 -17.22 -0.98 14.33
C PRO A 202 -15.87 -0.27 14.15
N VAL A 203 -15.11 -0.68 13.13
CA VAL A 203 -13.74 -0.24 12.85
C VAL A 203 -13.72 1.08 12.08
N ILE A 204 -12.76 1.95 12.39
CA ILE A 204 -12.38 3.09 11.56
C ILE A 204 -11.28 2.62 10.60
N LEU A 205 -11.55 2.68 9.30
CA LEU A 205 -10.54 2.44 8.27
C LEU A 205 -9.80 3.75 8.01
N VAL A 206 -8.48 3.76 8.16
CA VAL A 206 -7.65 4.92 7.82
C VAL A 206 -6.72 4.53 6.69
N THR A 207 -6.73 5.31 5.62
CA THR A 207 -6.01 4.95 4.39
C THR A 207 -5.11 6.08 3.94
N HIS A 208 -4.03 5.75 3.24
CA HIS A 208 -3.19 6.72 2.55
C HIS A 208 -3.11 6.38 1.07
N SER A 209 -3.23 7.37 0.20
CA SER A 209 -2.93 7.26 -1.23
C SER A 209 -3.64 6.07 -1.89
N PHE A 210 -2.91 5.14 -2.50
CA PHE A 210 -3.46 3.95 -3.14
C PHE A 210 -4.24 3.02 -2.19
N GLY A 211 -3.98 3.08 -0.87
CA GLY A 211 -4.79 2.39 0.12
C GLY A 211 -6.25 2.84 0.13
N GLY A 212 -6.51 4.09 -0.24
CA GLY A 212 -7.86 4.63 -0.41
C GLY A 212 -8.63 3.94 -1.53
N PHE A 213 -7.97 3.74 -2.69
CA PHE A 213 -8.54 2.96 -3.79
C PHE A 213 -8.86 1.51 -3.37
N TYR A 214 -7.94 0.88 -2.65
CA TYR A 214 -8.13 -0.49 -2.12
C TYR A 214 -9.32 -0.57 -1.15
N ALA A 215 -9.43 0.36 -0.20
CA ALA A 215 -10.56 0.40 0.73
C ALA A 215 -11.88 0.65 0.03
N MET A 216 -11.92 1.58 -0.92
CA MET A 216 -13.12 1.88 -1.71
C MET A 216 -13.60 0.65 -2.47
N GLU A 217 -12.70 -0.04 -3.17
CA GLU A 217 -13.04 -1.27 -3.91
C GLU A 217 -13.43 -2.42 -2.99
N PHE A 218 -12.78 -2.55 -1.85
CA PHE A 218 -13.15 -3.53 -0.82
C PHE A 218 -14.59 -3.29 -0.35
N LEU A 219 -14.89 -2.07 0.11
CA LEU A 219 -16.21 -1.69 0.62
C LEU A 219 -17.29 -1.84 -0.44
N ASN A 220 -17.02 -1.43 -1.69
CA ASN A 220 -17.97 -1.57 -2.80
C ASN A 220 -18.30 -3.03 -3.14
N LYS A 221 -17.39 -3.97 -2.85
CA LYS A 221 -17.59 -5.42 -3.04
C LYS A 221 -18.08 -6.12 -1.76
N SER A 222 -18.04 -5.46 -0.60
CA SER A 222 -18.56 -6.00 0.66
C SER A 222 -20.10 -5.86 0.76
N PRO A 223 -20.81 -6.84 1.33
CA PRO A 223 -22.24 -6.74 1.58
C PRO A 223 -22.59 -5.50 2.42
N LEU A 224 -23.65 -4.78 2.06
CA LEU A 224 -24.08 -3.57 2.79
C LEU A 224 -24.38 -3.84 4.28
N PRO A 225 -25.05 -4.96 4.67
CA PRO A 225 -25.25 -5.27 6.08
C PRO A 225 -23.94 -5.46 6.85
N TRP A 226 -22.91 -6.03 6.21
CA TRP A 226 -21.59 -6.20 6.83
C TRP A 226 -20.92 -4.85 7.05
N ARG A 227 -20.94 -3.96 6.04
CA ARG A 227 -20.40 -2.60 6.13
C ARG A 227 -21.04 -1.83 7.28
N ARG A 228 -22.37 -1.80 7.35
CA ARG A 228 -23.14 -1.11 8.42
C ARG A 228 -22.82 -1.65 9.81
N ARG A 229 -22.52 -2.94 9.93
CA ARG A 229 -22.19 -3.58 11.21
C ARG A 229 -20.75 -3.32 11.66
N HIS A 230 -19.80 -3.35 10.72
CA HIS A 230 -18.38 -3.45 11.06
C HIS A 230 -17.55 -2.22 10.71
N VAL A 231 -18.06 -1.28 9.92
CA VAL A 231 -17.31 -0.09 9.50
C VAL A 231 -17.97 1.14 10.07
N LYS A 232 -17.26 1.83 10.97
CA LYS A 232 -17.69 3.06 11.61
C LYS A 232 -17.53 4.23 10.64
N HIS A 233 -16.35 4.30 10.03
CA HIS A 233 -15.96 5.41 9.17
C HIS A 233 -14.79 5.02 8.27
N LEU A 234 -14.67 5.70 7.12
CA LEU A 234 -13.49 5.69 6.27
C LEU A 234 -12.82 7.07 6.31
N VAL A 235 -11.64 7.16 6.92
CA VAL A 235 -10.78 8.35 6.87
C VAL A 235 -9.73 8.12 5.77
N MET A 236 -9.76 8.95 4.74
CA MET A 236 -8.98 8.73 3.53
C MET A 236 -8.03 9.91 3.30
N LEU A 237 -6.74 9.63 3.38
CA LEU A 237 -5.66 10.62 3.32
C LEU A 237 -5.05 10.63 1.92
N CYS A 238 -4.93 11.81 1.31
CA CYS A 238 -4.24 12.01 0.03
C CYS A 238 -4.74 11.09 -1.09
N HIS A 239 -6.05 11.02 -1.28
CA HIS A 239 -6.65 10.22 -2.35
C HIS A 239 -7.79 10.99 -3.02
N GLY A 240 -7.70 11.11 -4.34
CA GLY A 240 -8.79 11.50 -5.23
C GLY A 240 -9.15 10.37 -6.20
N VAL A 241 -10.26 10.53 -6.93
CA VAL A 241 -10.68 9.57 -7.96
C VAL A 241 -10.18 9.99 -9.33
N GLY A 242 -9.92 9.00 -10.18
CA GLY A 242 -9.67 9.23 -11.60
C GLY A 242 -8.22 9.30 -12.04
N GLY A 243 -7.25 8.93 -11.20
CA GLY A 243 -5.85 8.76 -11.62
C GLY A 243 -5.12 10.08 -11.88
N SER A 244 -3.92 10.05 -12.46
CA SER A 244 -3.10 11.25 -12.71
C SER A 244 -2.26 11.17 -13.98
N ALA A 245 -2.00 12.31 -14.62
CA ALA A 245 -1.08 12.43 -15.76
C ALA A 245 0.36 12.01 -15.40
N LEU A 246 0.76 12.10 -14.13
CA LEU A 246 2.03 11.55 -13.63
C LEU A 246 2.18 10.07 -14.01
N ILE A 247 1.10 9.29 -13.94
CA ILE A 247 1.13 7.86 -14.24
C ILE A 247 1.34 7.60 -15.73
N MET A 248 0.85 8.50 -16.60
CA MET A 248 1.17 8.44 -18.02
C MET A 248 2.67 8.66 -18.25
N GLN A 249 3.29 9.62 -17.57
CA GLN A 249 4.75 9.81 -17.61
C GLN A 249 5.49 8.55 -17.13
N VAL A 250 5.09 7.98 -15.99
CA VAL A 250 5.73 6.78 -15.42
C VAL A 250 5.65 5.60 -16.37
N LEU A 251 4.51 5.42 -17.06
CA LEU A 251 4.34 4.33 -18.03
C LEU A 251 5.02 4.62 -19.37
N ALA A 252 5.21 5.88 -19.74
CA ALA A 252 5.99 6.26 -20.93
C ALA A 252 7.47 5.90 -20.79
N SER A 253 8.02 6.05 -19.58
CA SER A 253 9.41 5.70 -19.29
C SER A 253 9.68 4.21 -19.53
N THR A 254 10.73 3.93 -20.31
CA THR A 254 11.21 2.58 -20.61
C THR A 254 12.58 2.33 -19.98
N MET A 255 13.06 1.08 -20.03
CA MET A 255 14.42 0.74 -19.61
C MET A 255 15.44 1.60 -20.34
N GLY A 256 16.25 2.36 -19.59
CA GLY A 256 17.28 3.24 -20.15
C GLY A 256 16.80 4.65 -20.50
N SER A 257 15.53 4.99 -20.28
CA SER A 257 15.10 6.40 -20.32
C SER A 257 15.84 7.18 -19.24
N PRO A 258 16.30 8.42 -19.50
CA PRO A 258 16.86 9.27 -18.46
C PRO A 258 15.80 9.43 -17.38
N SER A 259 16.08 8.92 -16.19
CA SER A 259 15.20 9.06 -15.05
C SER A 259 15.71 10.21 -14.20
N PRO A 260 14.86 11.14 -13.73
CA PRO A 260 15.27 12.08 -12.71
C PRO A 260 15.40 11.39 -11.35
N ALA A 261 15.14 10.07 -11.27
CA ALA A 261 15.18 9.20 -10.09
C ALA A 261 16.34 9.59 -9.15
N PRO A 262 16.05 10.36 -8.09
CA PRO A 262 17.09 10.76 -7.14
C PRO A 262 17.54 9.59 -6.26
N THR A 263 16.82 8.45 -6.29
CA THR A 263 17.06 7.32 -5.39
C THR A 263 17.12 5.96 -6.08
N LEU A 264 17.74 4.99 -5.40
CA LEU A 264 17.78 3.59 -5.81
C LEU A 264 16.37 2.95 -5.85
N ARG A 265 15.47 3.41 -4.97
CA ARG A 265 14.06 3.00 -4.93
C ARG A 265 13.35 3.34 -6.25
N ASP A 266 13.48 4.59 -6.69
CA ASP A 266 12.88 5.08 -7.95
C ASP A 266 13.45 4.31 -9.15
N THR A 267 14.74 4.01 -9.11
CA THR A 267 15.41 3.16 -10.09
C THR A 267 14.76 1.77 -10.13
N VAL A 268 14.62 1.07 -9.00
CA VAL A 268 13.97 -0.26 -8.95
C VAL A 268 12.52 -0.22 -9.45
N LEU A 269 11.75 0.81 -9.08
CA LEU A 269 10.34 0.96 -9.51
C LEU A 269 10.21 1.24 -11.00
N SER A 270 11.10 2.05 -11.57
CA SER A 270 11.06 2.41 -13.01
C SER A 270 11.05 1.18 -13.91
N PHE A 271 11.63 0.06 -13.46
CA PHE A 271 11.66 -1.20 -14.20
C PHE A 271 10.42 -2.08 -14.03
N GLY A 272 9.81 -2.05 -12.84
CA GLY A 272 8.67 -2.89 -12.50
C GLY A 272 7.32 -2.30 -12.94
N ASN A 273 7.20 -0.97 -12.96
CA ASN A 273 5.92 -0.27 -13.11
C ASN A 273 5.11 -0.69 -14.33
N ARG A 274 5.76 -0.86 -15.50
CA ARG A 274 5.05 -1.30 -16.72
C ARG A 274 4.47 -2.71 -16.63
N SER A 275 4.97 -3.55 -15.72
CA SER A 275 4.45 -4.89 -15.49
C SER A 275 3.35 -4.94 -14.43
N PHE A 276 3.22 -3.92 -13.59
CA PHE A 276 2.30 -3.92 -12.45
C PHE A 276 0.87 -3.62 -12.91
N GLY A 277 -0.05 -4.53 -12.59
CA GLY A 277 -1.46 -4.35 -12.89
C GLY A 277 -2.05 -3.09 -12.25
N SER A 278 -1.52 -2.68 -11.09
CA SER A 278 -1.94 -1.47 -10.38
C SER A 278 -1.71 -0.18 -11.13
N MET A 279 -0.67 -0.08 -11.95
CA MET A 279 -0.37 1.16 -12.67
C MET A 279 -1.47 1.51 -13.68
N PHE A 280 -2.15 0.50 -14.25
CA PHE A 280 -3.29 0.72 -15.14
C PHE A 280 -4.51 1.27 -14.40
N SER A 281 -4.70 0.93 -13.11
CA SER A 281 -5.80 1.45 -12.28
C SER A 281 -5.59 2.90 -11.83
N LEU A 282 -4.35 3.39 -11.93
CA LEU A 282 -3.97 4.76 -11.58
C LEU A 282 -3.95 5.70 -12.79
N LEU A 283 -4.26 5.19 -13.99
CA LEU A 283 -4.35 6.01 -15.19
C LEU A 283 -5.55 6.97 -15.14
N PRO A 284 -5.44 8.14 -15.79
CA PRO A 284 -6.53 9.09 -15.93
C PRO A 284 -7.84 8.46 -16.41
N SER A 285 -8.93 8.74 -15.69
CA SER A 285 -10.27 8.30 -16.05
C SER A 285 -10.97 9.31 -16.94
N PRO A 286 -11.61 8.87 -18.05
CA PRO A 286 -12.47 9.74 -18.86
C PRO A 286 -13.57 10.42 -18.05
N LYS A 287 -14.04 9.79 -16.97
CA LYS A 287 -15.11 10.34 -16.12
C LYS A 287 -14.67 11.57 -15.31
N VAL A 288 -13.37 11.79 -15.15
CA VAL A 288 -12.81 12.96 -14.45
C VAL A 288 -12.22 13.96 -15.44
N TYR A 289 -11.43 13.46 -16.40
CA TYR A 289 -10.64 14.32 -17.28
C TYR A 289 -11.27 14.54 -18.66
N GLY A 290 -12.21 13.70 -19.10
CA GLY A 290 -12.78 13.75 -20.45
C GLY A 290 -11.70 13.79 -21.54
N ASP A 291 -11.85 14.74 -22.45
CA ASP A 291 -10.96 15.02 -23.57
C ASP A 291 -9.79 15.95 -23.22
N THR A 292 -9.64 16.35 -21.95
CA THR A 292 -8.55 17.23 -21.50
C THR A 292 -7.19 16.69 -21.95
N PRO A 293 -6.36 17.47 -22.66
CA PRO A 293 -5.01 17.07 -23.03
C PRO A 293 -4.12 16.86 -21.80
N LEU A 294 -3.64 15.63 -21.60
CA LEU A 294 -2.77 15.23 -20.48
C LEU A 294 -1.34 14.95 -20.94
N VAL A 295 -1.18 14.38 -22.13
CA VAL A 295 0.12 14.28 -22.81
C VAL A 295 0.08 15.07 -24.11
N ILE A 296 1.01 16.02 -24.26
CA ILE A 296 1.07 16.94 -25.41
C ILE A 296 2.29 16.60 -26.26
N THR A 297 2.06 16.41 -27.57
CA THR A 297 3.11 16.31 -28.58
C THR A 297 2.82 17.28 -29.71
N ARG A 298 3.78 17.51 -30.61
CA ARG A 298 3.58 18.38 -31.79
C ARG A 298 2.48 17.86 -32.72
N ALA A 299 2.37 16.54 -32.87
CA ALA A 299 1.46 15.92 -33.83
C ALA A 299 0.10 15.55 -33.24
N LYS A 300 0.05 15.26 -31.92
CA LYS A 300 -1.14 14.71 -31.27
C LYS A 300 -1.15 14.95 -29.76
N ASN A 301 -2.33 15.22 -29.23
CA ASN A 301 -2.59 15.23 -27.80
C ASN A 301 -3.25 13.92 -27.37
N TYR A 302 -2.86 13.42 -26.20
CA TYR A 302 -3.49 12.29 -25.56
C TYR A 302 -4.23 12.74 -24.31
N SER A 303 -5.46 12.26 -24.16
CA SER A 303 -6.39 12.50 -23.06
C SER A 303 -6.75 11.17 -22.39
N ALA A 304 -7.62 11.23 -21.39
CA ALA A 304 -8.15 10.01 -20.79
C ALA A 304 -9.05 9.21 -21.77
N GLU A 305 -9.77 9.89 -22.67
CA GLU A 305 -10.64 9.24 -23.67
C GLU A 305 -9.88 8.42 -24.73
N ASN A 306 -8.67 8.85 -25.11
CA ASN A 306 -7.84 8.15 -26.09
C ASN A 306 -6.64 7.41 -25.45
N MET A 307 -6.72 7.10 -24.15
CA MET A 307 -5.69 6.37 -23.41
C MET A 307 -5.17 5.10 -24.10
N PRO A 308 -5.99 4.26 -24.77
CA PRO A 308 -5.48 3.10 -25.51
C PRO A 308 -4.46 3.46 -26.60
N GLU A 309 -4.63 4.60 -27.27
CA GLU A 309 -3.73 5.07 -28.31
C GLU A 309 -2.42 5.61 -27.71
N PHE A 310 -2.50 6.23 -26.53
CA PHE A 310 -1.31 6.61 -25.76
C PHE A 310 -0.49 5.38 -25.37
N LEU A 311 -1.14 4.36 -24.77
CA LEU A 311 -0.48 3.13 -24.35
C LEU A 311 0.21 2.45 -25.54
N ALA A 312 -0.45 2.37 -26.69
CA ALA A 312 0.17 1.86 -27.91
C ALA A 312 1.38 2.71 -28.35
N ALA A 313 1.28 4.04 -28.31
CA ALA A 313 2.35 4.96 -28.70
C ALA A 313 3.59 4.85 -27.80
N VAL A 314 3.43 4.50 -26.53
CA VAL A 314 4.55 4.24 -25.59
C VAL A 314 4.97 2.75 -25.55
N GLY A 315 4.55 1.96 -26.55
CA GLY A 315 5.06 0.62 -26.80
C GLY A 315 4.41 -0.50 -25.99
N PHE A 316 3.19 -0.32 -25.47
CA PHE A 316 2.39 -1.45 -24.99
C PHE A 316 1.80 -2.22 -26.16
N SER A 317 1.81 -3.55 -26.06
CA SER A 317 1.19 -4.46 -27.03
C SER A 317 -0.34 -4.33 -27.04
N ASP A 318 -0.97 -4.74 -28.14
CA ASP A 318 -2.44 -4.77 -28.24
C ASP A 318 -3.10 -5.55 -27.09
N ASP A 319 -2.47 -6.65 -26.66
CA ASP A 319 -2.93 -7.44 -25.52
C ASP A 319 -2.84 -6.68 -24.19
N GLU A 320 -1.81 -5.85 -23.99
CA GLU A 320 -1.67 -5.00 -22.81
C GLU A 320 -2.71 -3.88 -22.80
N VAL A 321 -2.91 -3.25 -23.95
CA VAL A 321 -3.94 -2.23 -24.15
C VAL A 321 -5.34 -2.82 -23.92
N ALA A 322 -5.59 -4.04 -24.41
CA ALA A 322 -6.83 -4.76 -24.16
C ALA A 322 -7.04 -5.06 -22.66
N ARG A 323 -5.98 -5.37 -21.91
CA ARG A 323 -6.06 -5.56 -20.45
C ARG A 323 -6.41 -4.27 -19.72
N TYR A 324 -5.86 -3.13 -20.11
CA TYR A 324 -6.30 -1.85 -19.57
C TYR A 324 -7.82 -1.66 -19.78
N ARG A 325 -8.30 -1.84 -21.02
CA ARG A 325 -9.72 -1.67 -21.39
C ARG A 325 -10.67 -2.61 -20.63
N THR A 326 -10.26 -3.86 -20.44
CA THR A 326 -11.14 -4.91 -19.89
C THR A 326 -11.03 -5.07 -18.38
N ARG A 327 -9.90 -4.71 -17.77
CA ARG A 327 -9.64 -4.96 -16.34
C ARG A 327 -9.65 -3.70 -15.50
N ALA A 328 -8.95 -2.64 -15.95
CA ALA A 328 -8.70 -1.43 -15.15
C ALA A 328 -9.72 -0.32 -15.43
N LEU A 329 -9.92 0.00 -16.72
CA LEU A 329 -10.81 1.08 -17.15
C LEU A 329 -12.23 0.97 -16.55
N PRO A 330 -12.90 -0.21 -16.52
CA PRO A 330 -14.25 -0.30 -15.98
C PRO A 330 -14.37 0.07 -14.49
N LEU A 331 -13.32 -0.15 -13.70
CA LEU A 331 -13.29 0.30 -12.30
C LEU A 331 -13.20 1.82 -12.23
N THR A 332 -12.29 2.40 -13.01
CA THR A 332 -12.07 3.85 -13.04
C THR A 332 -13.20 4.63 -13.71
N LEU A 333 -14.14 3.99 -14.41
CA LEU A 333 -15.36 4.62 -14.91
C LEU A 333 -16.53 4.53 -13.92
N ASN A 334 -16.46 3.61 -12.97
CA ASN A 334 -17.55 3.27 -12.08
C ASN A 334 -17.20 3.61 -10.63
N PHE A 335 -16.87 4.88 -10.36
CA PHE A 335 -16.77 5.38 -8.99
C PHE A 335 -18.12 5.23 -8.30
N ARG A 336 -18.18 4.34 -7.31
CA ARG A 336 -19.36 4.10 -6.48
C ARG A 336 -19.07 4.56 -5.06
N ALA A 337 -20.07 5.17 -4.45
CA ALA A 337 -20.02 5.50 -3.04
C ALA A 337 -19.94 4.23 -2.18
N PRO A 338 -19.03 4.19 -1.18
CA PRO A 338 -18.84 3.02 -0.35
C PRO A 338 -19.97 2.82 0.66
N LEU A 339 -20.91 3.78 0.76
CA LEU A 339 -22.08 3.75 1.63
C LEU A 339 -21.72 3.53 3.11
N VAL A 340 -20.57 4.07 3.51
CA VAL A 340 -20.13 4.20 4.91
C VAL A 340 -19.76 5.66 5.13
N PRO A 341 -19.96 6.23 6.33
CA PRO A 341 -19.49 7.58 6.65
C PRO A 341 -18.02 7.76 6.28
N MET A 342 -17.67 8.88 5.67
CA MET A 342 -16.29 9.10 5.23
C MET A 342 -15.81 10.54 5.40
N THR A 343 -14.52 10.68 5.70
CA THR A 343 -13.78 11.95 5.66
C THR A 343 -12.62 11.80 4.69
N SER A 344 -12.48 12.73 3.76
CA SER A 344 -11.32 12.86 2.87
C SER A 344 -10.45 14.01 3.34
N ILE A 345 -9.14 13.76 3.55
CA ILE A 345 -8.17 14.77 3.98
C ILE A 345 -7.05 14.83 2.93
N ASN A 346 -6.89 15.96 2.26
CA ASN A 346 -5.93 16.10 1.16
C ASN A 346 -5.07 17.35 1.31
N GLY A 347 -3.82 17.25 0.87
CA GLY A 347 -2.94 18.40 0.71
C GLY A 347 -3.31 19.22 -0.52
N VAL A 348 -3.13 20.54 -0.44
CA VAL A 348 -3.30 21.48 -1.56
C VAL A 348 -2.20 22.54 -1.54
N GLY A 349 -2.05 23.30 -2.61
CA GLY A 349 -1.04 24.35 -2.76
C GLY A 349 0.36 23.85 -3.13
N VAL A 350 0.52 22.56 -3.44
CA VAL A 350 1.80 21.97 -3.84
C VAL A 350 1.79 21.73 -5.36
N PRO A 351 2.80 22.24 -6.11
CA PRO A 351 2.91 22.00 -7.55
C PRO A 351 2.84 20.51 -7.88
N THR A 352 1.83 20.12 -8.65
CA THR A 352 1.54 18.71 -8.96
C THR A 352 1.42 18.52 -10.46
N VAL A 353 2.05 17.48 -11.02
CA VAL A 353 2.04 17.22 -12.47
C VAL A 353 0.60 17.14 -12.99
N ASP A 354 0.23 18.12 -13.81
CA ASP A 354 -1.09 18.20 -14.45
C ASP A 354 -1.02 17.74 -15.90
N LYS A 355 0.05 18.12 -16.61
CA LYS A 355 0.30 17.74 -18.00
C LYS A 355 1.76 17.43 -18.25
N VAL A 356 2.00 16.57 -19.23
CA VAL A 356 3.33 16.09 -19.62
C VAL A 356 3.54 16.39 -21.10
N VAL A 357 4.65 17.04 -21.44
CA VAL A 357 4.92 17.51 -22.82
C VAL A 357 6.12 16.77 -23.40
N TYR A 358 5.85 15.92 -24.40
CA TYR A 358 6.83 15.26 -25.25
C TYR A 358 6.72 15.87 -26.65
N TRP A 359 7.23 17.09 -26.83
CA TRP A 359 6.98 17.87 -28.05
C TRP A 359 7.35 17.11 -29.33
N ASP A 360 8.49 16.41 -29.34
CA ASP A 360 8.96 15.66 -30.49
C ASP A 360 8.46 14.20 -30.51
N ALA A 361 7.49 13.86 -29.66
CA ALA A 361 6.95 12.51 -29.47
C ALA A 361 8.01 11.44 -29.12
N ASN A 362 9.19 11.86 -28.64
CA ASN A 362 10.19 10.96 -28.09
C ASN A 362 9.90 10.67 -26.61
N PHE A 363 9.11 9.62 -26.35
CA PHE A 363 8.75 9.19 -25.00
C PHE A 363 9.91 8.60 -24.18
N THR A 364 11.09 8.45 -24.77
CA THR A 364 12.28 7.98 -24.06
C THR A 364 13.08 9.12 -23.40
N GLU A 365 12.76 10.37 -23.70
CA GLU A 365 13.42 11.55 -23.12
C GLU A 365 12.69 12.09 -21.89
N MET A 366 13.35 12.99 -21.15
CA MET A 366 12.69 13.71 -20.06
C MET A 366 11.66 14.70 -20.61
N PRO A 367 10.37 14.57 -20.26
CA PRO A 367 9.36 15.52 -20.71
C PRO A 367 9.48 16.85 -19.95
N ARG A 368 8.89 17.89 -20.53
CA ARG A 368 8.53 19.09 -19.75
C ARG A 368 7.25 18.81 -18.99
N VAL A 369 7.19 19.19 -17.72
CA VAL A 369 5.99 19.06 -16.89
C VAL A 369 5.31 20.41 -16.72
N VAL A 370 3.98 20.42 -16.81
CA VAL A 370 3.15 21.55 -16.41
C VAL A 370 2.48 21.16 -15.10
N ASN A 371 2.65 21.99 -14.08
CA ASN A 371 2.09 21.73 -12.77
C ASN A 371 0.77 22.48 -12.58
N GLY A 372 -0.20 21.80 -11.99
CA GLY A 372 -1.40 22.37 -11.40
C GLY A 372 -1.34 22.29 -9.88
N ASP A 373 -2.50 22.46 -9.25
CA ASP A 373 -2.65 22.36 -7.80
C ASP A 373 -2.86 20.91 -7.33
N GLY A 374 -2.39 20.60 -6.13
CA GLY A 374 -2.48 19.29 -5.49
C GLY A 374 -1.52 19.15 -4.31
N ASP A 375 -1.13 17.91 -4.02
CA ASP A 375 -0.20 17.56 -2.93
C ASP A 375 1.20 17.14 -3.42
N GLY A 376 1.51 17.36 -4.69
CA GLY A 376 2.74 16.95 -5.37
C GLY A 376 2.64 15.60 -6.08
N ILE A 377 1.59 14.79 -5.81
CA ILE A 377 1.31 13.52 -6.52
C ILE A 377 -0.14 13.48 -7.03
N VAL A 378 -1.09 13.83 -6.18
CA VAL A 378 -2.53 13.79 -6.45
C VAL A 378 -3.02 15.21 -6.78
N ASN A 379 -3.56 15.39 -7.99
CA ASN A 379 -4.10 16.68 -8.42
C ASN A 379 -5.39 17.02 -7.66
N LEU A 380 -5.58 18.29 -7.31
CA LEU A 380 -6.79 18.79 -6.65
C LEU A 380 -8.06 18.41 -7.44
N GLU A 381 -8.01 18.40 -8.77
CA GLU A 381 -9.16 18.01 -9.61
C GLU A 381 -9.70 16.61 -9.27
N THR A 382 -8.82 15.66 -8.95
CA THR A 382 -9.22 14.29 -8.57
C THR A 382 -9.88 14.25 -7.19
N VAL A 383 -9.47 15.14 -6.29
CA VAL A 383 -10.05 15.31 -4.94
C VAL A 383 -11.44 15.93 -5.05
N LEU A 384 -11.59 16.96 -5.89
CA LEU A 384 -12.88 17.58 -6.18
C LEU A 384 -13.81 16.60 -6.90
N ALA A 385 -13.28 15.78 -7.80
CA ALA A 385 -14.04 14.71 -8.44
C ALA A 385 -14.50 13.64 -7.43
N LEU A 386 -13.70 13.31 -6.41
CA LEU A 386 -14.14 12.40 -5.35
C LEU A 386 -15.35 12.98 -4.62
N GLN A 387 -15.30 14.27 -4.25
CA GLN A 387 -16.45 14.92 -3.62
C GLN A 387 -17.68 14.85 -4.53
N ARG A 388 -17.58 15.27 -5.81
CA ARG A 388 -18.73 15.30 -6.73
C ARG A 388 -19.30 13.92 -7.05
N LEU A 389 -18.44 12.91 -7.23
CA LEU A 389 -18.82 11.59 -7.76
C LEU A 389 -19.08 10.54 -6.67
N VAL A 390 -18.66 10.81 -5.44
CA VAL A 390 -18.81 9.90 -4.29
C VAL A 390 -19.40 10.62 -3.08
N GLY A 391 -18.92 11.81 -2.74
CA GLY A 391 -19.38 12.53 -1.55
C GLY A 391 -20.79 13.11 -1.67
N ASP A 392 -21.09 13.74 -2.81
CA ASP A 392 -22.32 14.48 -3.06
C ASP A 392 -23.45 13.58 -3.58
N VAL A 393 -23.22 12.27 -3.70
CA VAL A 393 -24.28 11.35 -4.17
C VAL A 393 -25.31 11.11 -3.05
N PRO A 394 -26.62 11.10 -3.35
CA PRO A 394 -27.67 11.07 -2.31
C PRO A 394 -27.61 9.88 -1.33
N ASP A 395 -27.14 8.72 -1.80
CA ASP A 395 -27.08 7.50 -0.98
C ASP A 395 -25.86 7.47 -0.04
N GLN A 396 -24.89 8.37 -0.23
CA GLN A 396 -23.70 8.44 0.63
C GLN A 396 -24.10 9.08 1.97
N PRO A 397 -24.05 8.34 3.10
CA PRO A 397 -24.66 8.78 4.35
C PRO A 397 -23.99 10.02 4.97
N TYR A 398 -22.68 10.18 4.77
CA TYR A 398 -21.90 11.29 5.28
C TYR A 398 -20.61 11.45 4.49
N PHE A 399 -20.25 12.68 4.14
CA PHE A 399 -18.98 13.03 3.52
C PHE A 399 -18.45 14.35 4.09
N LYS A 400 -17.20 14.36 4.55
CA LYS A 400 -16.46 15.57 4.94
C LYS A 400 -15.19 15.68 4.10
N SER A 401 -14.94 16.85 3.54
CA SER A 401 -13.69 17.16 2.84
C SER A 401 -12.86 18.14 3.66
N ILE A 402 -11.59 17.82 3.89
CA ILE A 402 -10.62 18.66 4.58
C ILE A 402 -9.44 18.89 3.64
N LEU A 403 -9.16 20.14 3.32
CA LEU A 403 -8.01 20.53 2.52
C LEU A 403 -6.98 21.20 3.43
N ILE A 404 -5.75 20.68 3.45
CA ILE A 404 -4.65 21.23 4.25
C ILE A 404 -3.68 21.95 3.32
N PRO A 405 -3.55 23.30 3.42
CA PRO A 405 -2.63 24.06 2.59
C PRO A 405 -1.17 23.65 2.79
N ASN A 406 -0.39 23.74 1.71
CA ASN A 406 1.06 23.52 1.66
C ASN A 406 1.51 22.17 2.25
N THR A 407 0.66 21.15 2.14
CA THR A 407 0.96 19.80 2.63
C THR A 407 1.22 18.89 1.43
N THR A 408 2.41 18.32 1.38
CA THR A 408 2.78 17.31 0.38
C THR A 408 2.14 15.95 0.68
N HIS A 409 2.09 15.10 -0.34
CA HIS A 409 1.52 13.75 -0.31
C HIS A 409 2.07 12.88 0.84
N ASN A 410 3.38 12.97 1.08
CA ASN A 410 4.04 12.19 2.13
C ASN A 410 3.98 12.92 3.48
N SER A 411 4.10 14.25 3.51
CA SER A 411 4.00 15.03 4.76
C SER A 411 2.67 14.85 5.48
N MET A 412 1.58 14.51 4.77
CA MET A 412 0.28 14.22 5.38
C MET A 412 0.35 13.15 6.48
N ILE A 413 1.26 12.19 6.35
CA ILE A 413 1.41 11.06 7.28
C ILE A 413 2.73 11.08 8.06
N SER A 414 3.60 12.07 7.83
CA SER A 414 4.90 12.20 8.50
C SER A 414 5.05 13.46 9.34
N ASP A 415 4.42 14.57 8.94
CA ASP A 415 4.67 15.88 9.53
C ASP A 415 3.70 16.16 10.67
N ASP A 416 4.24 16.64 11.80
CA ASP A 416 3.46 16.83 13.03
C ASP A 416 2.26 17.76 12.86
N SER A 417 2.33 18.77 11.98
CA SER A 417 1.21 19.69 11.72
C SER A 417 0.05 19.00 11.01
N ALA A 418 0.33 18.18 10.00
CA ALA A 418 -0.69 17.42 9.28
C ALA A 418 -1.25 16.29 10.16
N LEU A 419 -0.36 15.57 10.87
CA LEU A 419 -0.75 14.52 11.80
C LEU A 419 -1.67 15.02 12.92
N ARG A 420 -1.47 16.24 13.44
CA ARG A 420 -2.41 16.85 14.39
C ARG A 420 -3.83 16.96 13.82
N VAL A 421 -3.98 17.35 12.55
CA VAL A 421 -5.29 17.43 11.90
C VAL A 421 -5.88 16.04 11.69
N VAL A 422 -5.08 15.10 11.19
CA VAL A 422 -5.48 13.70 10.95
C VAL A 422 -5.94 13.01 12.24
N VAL A 423 -5.13 13.08 13.30
CA VAL A 423 -5.45 12.45 14.59
C VAL A 423 -6.66 13.11 15.24
N LYS A 424 -6.77 14.45 15.16
CA LYS A 424 -7.96 15.16 15.63
C LYS A 424 -9.22 14.66 14.93
N GLU A 425 -9.20 14.54 13.61
CA GLU A 425 -10.35 14.02 12.85
C GLU A 425 -10.70 12.59 13.26
N ILE A 426 -9.70 11.71 13.41
CA ILE A 426 -9.93 10.32 13.84
C ILE A 426 -10.59 10.28 15.22
N LEU A 427 -10.18 11.13 16.16
CA LEU A 427 -10.79 11.23 17.49
C LEU A 427 -12.21 11.82 17.44
N GLU A 428 -12.47 12.85 16.62
CA GLU A 428 -13.81 13.40 16.41
C GLU A 428 -14.78 12.34 15.87
N VAL A 429 -14.35 11.59 14.85
CA VAL A 429 -15.11 10.47 14.26
C VAL A 429 -15.35 9.35 15.28
N ASN A 430 -14.37 9.08 16.15
CA ASN A 430 -14.49 8.08 17.20
C ASN A 430 -15.59 8.43 18.21
N GLN A 431 -15.69 9.71 18.57
CA GLN A 431 -16.65 10.22 19.55
C GLN A 431 -18.04 10.47 18.96
N ALA A 432 -18.14 10.65 17.64
CA ALA A 432 -19.42 10.88 16.97
C ALA A 432 -20.39 9.71 17.18
N THR A 433 -21.55 9.96 17.79
CA THR A 433 -22.63 8.97 17.87
C THR A 433 -23.17 8.69 16.47
N SER A 434 -23.39 7.42 16.16
CA SER A 434 -24.06 7.03 14.91
C SER A 434 -25.49 7.58 14.95
N SER A 435 -25.77 8.58 14.11
CA SER A 435 -27.11 9.16 13.91
C SER A 435 -28.02 8.21 13.15
#